data_AF-A0A9D8VUM6-F1
#
_entry.id   AF-A0A9D8VUM6-F1
#
_cell.length_a   1.000
_cell.length_b   1.000
_cell.length_c   1.000
_cell.angle_alpha   90.00
_cell.angle_beta   90.00
_cell.angle_gamma   90.00
#
_symmetry.space_group_name_H-M   'P 1'
#
loop_
_entity.id
_entity.type
_entity.pdbx_description
1 polymer ?
#
loop_
_entity_poly.entity_id
_entity_poly.type
_entity_poly.pdbx_seq_one_letter_code
_entity_poly.pdbx_strand_id
1 'polypeptide(L)'
;MKNFISIAIATTLASAAFATPSHAHDNHVSIEQSGNRICVTSNGLPNHATGSFPNRGNPHAISEQRLRYCVSANPTKGSRKTDITRGPVGIGLNGILFRPETADYYDPSSPRGHSRDRSSGWNLEGMGAADMLGMDQHNAHVDHRGIYHYHGTPVGLVASTGSTHIGYAADGHEIHYVGSAAQPGWTLKSGTRPSGPGGRYDGTYVEDWQYTGAGNLDECNGGTLGGQYVYFATDTFPFYPRCFWGEVSGDFR
;
A
#
# COMPACT_ATOMS: atom_id res chain seq x y z
N MET A 1 15.63 -67.73 32.29
CA MET A 1 14.87 -66.50 32.61
C MET A 1 15.53 -65.32 31.91
N LYS A 2 14.85 -64.74 30.91
CA LYS A 2 14.72 -63.31 30.56
C LYS A 2 16.01 -62.43 30.62
N ASN A 3 16.44 -61.74 29.56
CA ASN A 3 15.76 -60.60 28.95
C ASN A 3 16.30 -60.30 27.53
N PHE A 4 15.40 -60.14 26.57
CA PHE A 4 15.69 -59.44 25.31
C PHE A 4 15.36 -57.97 25.51
N ILE A 5 16.34 -57.09 25.27
CA ILE A 5 16.14 -55.64 25.27
C ILE A 5 15.74 -55.24 23.85
N SER A 6 14.47 -54.92 23.65
CA SER A 6 13.99 -54.29 22.41
C SER A 6 14.19 -52.79 22.52
N ILE A 7 15.10 -52.23 21.72
CA ILE A 7 15.26 -50.79 21.54
C ILE A 7 14.25 -50.34 20.49
N ALA A 8 13.20 -49.64 20.92
CA ALA A 8 12.28 -48.96 20.02
C ALA A 8 12.89 -47.60 19.63
N ILE A 9 13.32 -47.48 18.37
CA ILE A 9 13.72 -46.21 17.79
C ILE A 9 12.44 -45.45 17.44
N ALA A 10 12.09 -44.46 18.25
CA ALA A 10 11.01 -43.52 17.94
C ALA A 10 11.51 -42.53 16.87
N THR A 11 11.22 -42.79 15.61
CA THR A 11 11.36 -41.80 14.53
C THR A 11 10.29 -40.74 14.72
N THR A 12 10.67 -39.58 15.26
CA THR A 12 9.88 -38.36 15.18
C THR A 12 9.81 -37.92 13.73
N LEU A 13 8.68 -38.18 13.07
CA LEU A 13 8.34 -37.51 11.82
C LEU A 13 8.13 -36.02 12.13
N ALA A 14 9.12 -35.19 11.80
CA ALA A 14 8.93 -33.76 11.69
C ALA A 14 8.03 -33.52 10.47
N SER A 15 6.73 -33.31 10.70
CA SER A 15 5.83 -32.79 9.68
C SER A 15 6.27 -31.37 9.33
N ALA A 16 7.08 -31.24 8.27
CA ALA A 16 7.28 -29.96 7.63
C ALA A 16 5.92 -29.51 7.09
N ALA A 17 5.30 -28.54 7.77
CA ALA A 17 4.15 -27.83 7.25
C ALA A 17 4.65 -27.05 6.02
N PHE A 18 4.54 -27.64 4.85
CA PHE A 18 4.69 -26.91 3.59
C PHE A 18 3.56 -25.89 3.56
N ALA A 19 3.91 -24.61 3.71
CA ALA A 19 2.99 -23.52 3.42
C ALA A 19 2.58 -23.68 1.95
N THR A 20 1.34 -24.10 1.72
CA THR A 20 0.77 -24.12 0.38
C THR A 20 0.81 -22.68 -0.13
N PRO A 21 1.38 -22.41 -1.32
CA PRO A 21 1.27 -21.09 -1.90
C PRO A 21 -0.21 -20.72 -2.00
N SER A 22 -0.58 -19.57 -1.44
CA SER A 22 -1.92 -18.99 -1.61
C SER A 22 -2.16 -18.84 -3.10
N HIS A 23 -3.19 -19.50 -3.62
CA HIS A 23 -3.53 -19.41 -5.04
C HIS A 23 -3.90 -17.97 -5.41
N ALA A 24 -3.55 -17.54 -6.62
CA ALA A 24 -4.08 -16.30 -7.17
C ALA A 24 -5.62 -16.35 -7.07
N HIS A 25 -6.21 -15.26 -6.58
CA HIS A 25 -7.66 -15.19 -6.46
C HIS A 25 -8.29 -15.04 -7.84
N ASP A 26 -9.57 -15.37 -7.95
CA ASP A 26 -10.36 -15.10 -9.16
C ASP A 26 -10.65 -13.58 -9.24
N ASN A 27 -9.68 -12.84 -9.77
CA ASN A 27 -9.76 -11.39 -9.93
C ASN A 27 -10.75 -11.03 -11.04
N HIS A 28 -11.76 -10.23 -10.69
CA HIS A 28 -12.71 -9.67 -11.64
C HIS A 28 -12.62 -8.15 -11.58
N VAL A 29 -12.09 -7.56 -12.65
CA VAL A 29 -11.99 -6.11 -12.84
C VAL A 29 -12.49 -5.71 -14.22
N SER A 30 -13.28 -4.64 -14.28
CA SER A 30 -13.68 -3.97 -15.52
C SER A 30 -13.27 -2.50 -15.44
N ILE A 31 -12.63 -2.01 -16.50
CA ILE A 31 -12.26 -0.60 -16.67
C ILE A 31 -12.98 -0.08 -17.90
N GLU A 32 -13.91 0.85 -17.69
CA GLU A 32 -14.75 1.39 -18.75
C GLU A 32 -14.60 2.90 -18.81
N GLN A 33 -14.39 3.42 -20.02
CA GLN A 33 -14.46 4.85 -20.28
C GLN A 33 -15.80 5.18 -20.95
N SER A 34 -16.54 6.12 -20.35
CA SER A 34 -17.76 6.68 -20.92
C SER A 34 -17.70 8.20 -20.86
N GLY A 35 -17.53 8.84 -22.02
CA GLY A 35 -17.32 10.28 -22.11
C GLY A 35 -16.04 10.70 -21.37
N ASN A 36 -16.15 11.67 -20.45
CA ASN A 36 -15.04 12.19 -19.65
C ASN A 36 -14.81 11.39 -18.34
N ARG A 37 -15.22 10.14 -18.25
CA ARG A 37 -15.11 9.36 -17.01
C ARG A 37 -14.55 7.98 -17.26
N ILE A 38 -13.49 7.64 -16.54
CA ILE A 38 -12.95 6.28 -16.45
C ILE A 38 -13.48 5.69 -15.14
N CYS A 39 -14.05 4.50 -15.19
CA CYS A 39 -14.60 3.81 -14.04
C CYS A 39 -14.02 2.41 -13.92
N VAL A 40 -13.45 2.11 -12.75
CA VAL A 40 -12.93 0.80 -12.38
C VAL A 40 -13.95 0.12 -11.46
N THR A 41 -14.50 -1.00 -11.90
CA THR A 41 -15.36 -1.89 -11.09
C THR A 41 -14.57 -3.13 -10.76
N SER A 42 -14.52 -3.53 -9.49
CA SER A 42 -13.65 -4.61 -9.03
C SER A 42 -14.28 -5.42 -7.89
N ASN A 43 -13.98 -6.72 -7.89
CA ASN A 43 -14.31 -7.61 -6.78
C ASN A 43 -13.27 -7.54 -5.62
N GLY A 44 -12.25 -6.69 -5.74
CA GLY A 44 -11.25 -6.43 -4.71
C GLY A 44 -10.28 -7.57 -4.43
N LEU A 45 -10.26 -8.60 -5.27
CA LEU A 45 -9.36 -9.75 -5.14
C LEU A 45 -8.13 -9.58 -6.06
N PRO A 46 -6.90 -9.83 -5.61
CA PRO A 46 -5.71 -9.59 -6.43
C PRO A 46 -5.52 -10.67 -7.52
N ASN A 47 -4.99 -10.26 -8.67
CA ASN A 47 -4.63 -11.14 -9.80
C ASN A 47 -3.27 -11.86 -9.61
N HIS A 48 -2.74 -11.89 -8.40
CA HIS A 48 -1.48 -12.51 -8.05
C HIS A 48 -1.64 -13.27 -6.72
N ALA A 49 -0.70 -14.18 -6.45
CA ALA A 49 -0.64 -14.87 -5.17
C ALA A 49 -0.40 -13.86 -4.03
N THR A 50 -1.09 -14.04 -2.91
CA THR A 50 -0.96 -13.20 -1.71
C THR A 50 -0.12 -13.88 -0.65
N GLY A 51 0.27 -13.12 0.37
CA GLY A 51 0.68 -13.71 1.65
C GLY A 51 -0.46 -14.50 2.31
N SER A 52 -0.14 -15.25 3.35
CA SER A 52 -1.18 -15.89 4.17
C SER A 52 -1.87 -14.84 5.04
N PHE A 53 -3.21 -14.78 4.96
CA PHE A 53 -4.06 -13.93 5.78
C PHE A 53 -5.21 -14.78 6.36
N PRO A 54 -5.47 -14.74 7.68
CA PRO A 54 -4.77 -13.93 8.69
C PRO A 54 -3.35 -14.41 8.98
N ASN A 55 -2.52 -13.52 9.52
CA ASN A 55 -1.17 -13.79 10.01
C ASN A 55 -0.90 -13.07 11.35
N ARG A 56 0.33 -13.18 11.86
CA ARG A 56 0.72 -12.62 13.18
C ARG A 56 0.51 -11.10 13.28
N GLY A 57 0.80 -10.35 12.22
CA GLY A 57 0.64 -8.90 12.18
C GLY A 57 -0.75 -8.45 11.73
N ASN A 58 -1.51 -9.33 11.07
CA ASN A 58 -2.82 -9.02 10.52
C ASN A 58 -3.87 -10.11 10.81
N PRO A 59 -4.85 -9.85 11.69
CA PRO A 59 -5.86 -10.85 12.06
C PRO A 59 -7.00 -10.98 11.04
N HIS A 60 -6.97 -10.25 9.93
CA HIS A 60 -8.05 -10.21 8.94
C HIS A 60 -7.79 -11.15 7.76
N ALA A 61 -8.87 -11.64 7.15
CA ALA A 61 -8.84 -12.51 5.98
C ALA A 61 -9.36 -11.74 4.75
N ILE A 62 -8.78 -12.02 3.58
CA ILE A 62 -9.22 -11.44 2.30
C ILE A 62 -10.64 -11.90 2.02
N SER A 63 -11.53 -10.98 1.64
CA SER A 63 -12.88 -11.30 1.18
C SER A 63 -13.25 -10.48 -0.05
N GLU A 64 -14.13 -11.04 -0.88
CA GLU A 64 -14.65 -10.37 -2.06
C GLU A 64 -15.39 -9.08 -1.67
N GLN A 65 -15.21 -8.05 -2.49
CA GLN A 65 -15.76 -6.71 -2.31
C GLN A 65 -16.63 -6.33 -3.51
N ARG A 66 -17.37 -5.22 -3.38
CA ARG A 66 -18.04 -4.58 -4.52
C ARG A 66 -17.54 -3.16 -4.64
N LEU A 67 -16.43 -2.99 -5.36
CA LEU A 67 -15.76 -1.71 -5.53
C LEU A 67 -16.14 -1.07 -6.85
N ARG A 68 -16.37 0.24 -6.82
CA ARG A 68 -16.56 1.05 -8.03
C ARG A 68 -15.99 2.44 -7.79
N TYR A 69 -14.94 2.78 -8.53
CA TYR A 69 -14.25 4.05 -8.43
C TYR A 69 -14.16 4.70 -9.81
N CYS A 70 -14.62 5.92 -9.92
CA CYS A 70 -14.54 6.70 -11.16
C CYS A 70 -13.70 7.94 -11.00
N VAL A 71 -13.00 8.31 -12.07
CA VAL A 71 -12.15 9.48 -12.16
C VAL A 71 -12.37 10.21 -13.49
N SER A 72 -11.89 11.45 -13.60
CA SER A 72 -11.90 12.18 -14.87
C SER A 72 -11.01 11.45 -15.89
N ALA A 73 -11.50 11.30 -17.12
CA ALA A 73 -10.69 10.79 -18.24
C ALA A 73 -9.71 11.83 -18.79
N ASN A 74 -9.95 13.12 -18.50
CA ASN A 74 -9.11 14.24 -18.89
C ASN A 74 -8.79 15.07 -17.64
N PRO A 75 -7.94 14.56 -16.72
CA PRO A 75 -7.50 15.32 -15.56
C PRO A 75 -6.65 16.51 -15.99
N THR A 76 -6.70 17.59 -15.22
CA THR A 76 -5.84 18.76 -15.42
C THR A 76 -5.06 19.04 -14.15
N LYS A 77 -3.76 19.35 -14.30
CA LYS A 77 -2.93 19.78 -13.19
C LYS A 77 -3.31 21.22 -12.81
N GLY A 78 -3.87 21.40 -11.63
CA GLY A 78 -4.11 22.70 -11.02
C GLY A 78 -2.85 23.30 -10.38
N SER A 79 -2.96 24.53 -9.92
CA SER A 79 -1.91 25.24 -9.17
C SER A 79 -2.05 25.11 -7.65
N ARG A 80 -3.16 24.55 -7.17
CA ARG A 80 -3.45 24.38 -5.74
C ARG A 80 -3.40 22.90 -5.39
N LYS A 81 -2.56 22.58 -4.42
CA LYS A 81 -2.50 21.26 -3.79
C LYS A 81 -3.78 20.97 -3.00
N THR A 82 -4.26 19.73 -3.12
CA THR A 82 -5.29 19.13 -2.29
C THR A 82 -4.66 18.02 -1.45
N ASP A 83 -4.65 18.18 -0.12
CA ASP A 83 -4.12 17.14 0.77
C ASP A 83 -5.05 15.93 0.82
N ILE A 84 -4.49 14.74 1.02
CA ILE A 84 -5.28 13.54 1.30
C ILE A 84 -5.91 13.72 2.67
N THR A 85 -7.22 13.52 2.75
CA THR A 85 -7.95 13.64 4.02
C THR A 85 -8.38 12.29 4.56
N ARG A 86 -8.89 11.41 3.68
CA ARG A 86 -9.32 10.04 3.96
C ARG A 86 -9.30 9.22 2.67
N GLY A 87 -9.33 7.89 2.83
CA GLY A 87 -9.59 6.96 1.72
C GLY A 87 -8.34 6.53 0.96
N PRO A 88 -8.53 5.76 -0.13
CA PRO A 88 -7.45 5.40 -1.04
C PRO A 88 -7.01 6.59 -1.89
N VAL A 89 -5.75 6.58 -2.30
CA VAL A 89 -5.19 7.63 -3.18
C VAL A 89 -5.34 7.33 -4.66
N GLY A 90 -5.75 6.10 -4.97
CA GLY A 90 -5.94 5.61 -6.31
C GLY A 90 -6.37 4.16 -6.33
N ILE A 91 -6.56 3.64 -7.54
CA ILE A 91 -6.92 2.26 -7.82
C ILE A 91 -6.05 1.71 -8.94
N GLY A 92 -5.51 0.52 -8.74
CA GLY A 92 -4.68 -0.18 -9.71
C GLY A 92 -5.50 -0.74 -10.87
N LEU A 93 -4.83 -1.04 -11.98
CA LEU A 93 -5.46 -1.67 -13.15
C LEU A 93 -6.03 -3.07 -12.85
N ASN A 94 -5.54 -3.74 -11.81
CA ASN A 94 -6.09 -4.98 -11.30
C ASN A 94 -7.28 -4.77 -10.32
N GLY A 95 -7.71 -3.53 -10.11
CA GLY A 95 -8.85 -3.20 -9.26
C GLY A 95 -8.56 -3.20 -7.76
N ILE A 96 -7.29 -3.22 -7.34
CA ILE A 96 -6.87 -3.12 -5.93
C ILE A 96 -6.55 -1.68 -5.56
N LEU A 97 -6.92 -1.26 -4.36
CA LEU A 97 -6.75 0.11 -3.89
C LEU A 97 -5.31 0.42 -3.49
N PHE A 98 -4.86 1.64 -3.79
CA PHE A 98 -3.61 2.21 -3.28
C PHE A 98 -3.91 3.03 -2.02
N ARG A 99 -3.26 2.70 -0.91
CA ARG A 99 -3.45 3.31 0.41
C ARG A 99 -2.09 3.45 1.11
N PRO A 100 -1.25 4.43 0.74
CA PRO A 100 0.08 4.60 1.34
C PRO A 100 0.05 5.07 2.80
N GLU A 101 -1.08 5.58 3.27
CA GLU A 101 -1.28 6.00 4.65
C GLU A 101 -2.09 4.97 5.44
N THR A 102 -1.80 4.89 6.73
CA THR A 102 -2.67 4.21 7.68
C THR A 102 -3.58 5.23 8.35
N ALA A 103 -4.72 4.78 8.89
CA ALA A 103 -5.49 5.62 9.81
C ALA A 103 -5.04 5.41 11.27
N ASP A 104 -3.89 4.77 11.51
CA ASP A 104 -3.37 4.46 12.84
C ASP A 104 -2.28 5.47 13.21
N TYR A 105 -2.21 5.78 14.49
CA TYR A 105 -1.29 6.75 15.07
C TYR A 105 -0.62 6.11 16.28
N TYR A 106 0.59 6.59 16.61
CA TYR A 106 1.26 6.18 17.84
C TYR A 106 0.34 6.37 19.05
N ASP A 107 0.17 5.30 19.83
CA ASP A 107 -0.67 5.30 21.02
C ASP A 107 -0.02 4.39 22.08
N PRO A 108 0.65 4.96 23.10
CA PRO A 108 1.30 4.18 24.15
C PRO A 108 0.31 3.49 25.09
N SER A 109 -0.98 3.85 25.06
CA SER A 109 -2.03 3.21 25.86
C SER A 109 -2.59 1.95 25.18
N SER A 110 -2.40 1.82 23.86
CA SER A 110 -2.79 0.65 23.09
C SER A 110 -1.79 -0.49 23.29
N PRO A 111 -2.23 -1.73 23.55
CA PRO A 111 -1.34 -2.90 23.58
C PRO A 111 -0.55 -3.14 22.28
N ARG A 112 -1.00 -2.56 21.15
CA ARG A 112 -0.32 -2.61 19.85
C ARG A 112 0.69 -1.48 19.64
N GLY A 113 0.77 -0.51 20.56
CA GLY A 113 1.57 0.72 20.40
C GLY A 113 1.01 1.73 19.40
N HIS A 114 -0.15 1.43 18.79
CA HIS A 114 -0.86 2.31 17.88
C HIS A 114 -2.38 2.10 17.98
N SER A 115 -3.15 3.13 17.64
CA SER A 115 -4.61 3.09 17.56
C SER A 115 -5.15 4.15 16.60
N ARG A 116 -6.47 4.30 16.52
CA ARG A 116 -7.12 5.38 15.76
C ARG A 116 -7.08 6.74 16.48
N ASP A 117 -6.53 6.80 17.70
CA ASP A 117 -6.38 8.06 18.43
C ASP A 117 -5.26 8.91 17.81
N ARG A 118 -5.65 10.05 17.24
CA ARG A 118 -4.76 10.98 16.54
C ARG A 118 -4.00 11.90 17.48
N SER A 119 -4.24 11.81 18.80
CA SER A 119 -3.74 12.75 19.81
C SER A 119 -2.22 12.92 19.82
N SER A 120 -1.47 11.88 19.45
CA SER A 120 -0.01 11.95 19.37
C SER A 120 0.50 12.79 18.20
N GLY A 121 -0.28 12.89 17.12
CA GLY A 121 0.16 13.52 15.87
C GLY A 121 1.22 12.73 15.10
N TRP A 122 1.52 11.48 15.48
CA TRP A 122 2.48 10.61 14.79
C TRP A 122 1.73 9.52 14.02
N ASN A 123 1.47 9.73 12.73
CA ASN A 123 0.73 8.80 11.88
C ASN A 123 1.64 7.66 11.43
N LEU A 124 1.20 6.42 11.65
CA LEU A 124 1.94 5.24 11.26
C LEU A 124 2.03 5.17 9.73
N GLU A 125 3.25 5.12 9.20
CA GLU A 125 3.51 4.98 7.77
C GLU A 125 3.36 3.51 7.39
N GLY A 126 2.64 3.22 6.30
CA GLY A 126 2.31 1.84 5.92
C GLY A 126 3.56 0.96 5.79
N MET A 127 4.44 1.33 4.87
CA MET A 127 5.67 0.58 4.60
C MET A 127 6.70 0.67 5.73
N GLY A 128 6.75 1.80 6.43
CA GLY A 128 7.59 2.01 7.62
C GLY A 128 7.20 1.09 8.77
N ALA A 129 5.95 0.63 8.81
CA ALA A 129 5.42 -0.29 9.82
C ALA A 129 5.03 -1.66 9.23
N ALA A 130 5.60 -2.06 8.08
CA ALA A 130 5.18 -3.24 7.31
C ALA A 130 5.12 -4.53 8.17
N ASP A 131 6.13 -4.78 8.99
CA ASP A 131 6.19 -5.94 9.89
C ASP A 131 5.07 -5.90 10.95
N MET A 132 4.77 -4.71 11.49
CA MET A 132 3.72 -4.53 12.50
C MET A 132 2.32 -4.75 11.91
N LEU A 133 2.15 -4.38 10.63
CA LEU A 133 0.88 -4.47 9.91
C LEU A 133 0.68 -5.83 9.22
N GLY A 134 1.66 -6.73 9.30
CA GLY A 134 1.61 -8.05 8.70
C GLY A 134 1.50 -8.00 7.18
N MET A 135 2.25 -7.09 6.56
CA MET A 135 2.28 -6.96 5.09
C MET A 135 2.84 -8.20 4.42
N ASP A 136 2.40 -8.45 3.19
CA ASP A 136 2.92 -9.52 2.36
C ASP A 136 4.02 -9.04 1.38
N GLN A 137 4.50 -9.96 0.56
CA GLN A 137 5.55 -9.71 -0.45
C GLN A 137 5.15 -8.71 -1.55
N HIS A 138 3.90 -8.27 -1.58
CA HIS A 138 3.39 -7.28 -2.53
C HIS A 138 3.09 -5.95 -1.87
N ASN A 139 3.67 -5.67 -0.70
CA ASN A 139 3.54 -4.41 0.02
C ASN A 139 2.07 -4.10 0.37
N ALA A 140 1.30 -5.15 0.68
CA ALA A 140 -0.13 -5.06 0.93
C ALA A 140 -0.52 -5.81 2.20
N HIS A 141 -1.68 -5.43 2.73
CA HIS A 141 -2.34 -6.16 3.80
C HIS A 141 -3.86 -6.06 3.66
N VAL A 142 -4.57 -6.69 4.59
CA VAL A 142 -6.03 -6.74 4.62
C VAL A 142 -6.57 -5.85 5.73
N ASP A 143 -7.62 -5.06 5.47
CA ASP A 143 -8.29 -4.33 6.54
C ASP A 143 -9.40 -5.14 7.23
N HIS A 144 -10.00 -4.58 8.28
CA HIS A 144 -11.08 -5.23 9.05
C HIS A 144 -12.33 -5.61 8.24
N ARG A 145 -12.50 -5.09 7.03
CA ARG A 145 -13.61 -5.40 6.12
C ARG A 145 -13.25 -6.50 5.13
N GLY A 146 -12.01 -7.00 5.16
CA GLY A 146 -11.47 -7.97 4.22
C GLY A 146 -10.92 -7.36 2.93
N ILE A 147 -10.75 -6.03 2.86
CA ILE A 147 -10.21 -5.35 1.67
C ILE A 147 -8.70 -5.51 1.64
N TYR A 148 -8.20 -6.25 0.66
CA TYR A 148 -6.78 -6.29 0.32
C TYR A 148 -6.36 -5.01 -0.41
N HIS A 149 -5.27 -4.35 0.01
CA HIS A 149 -4.83 -3.06 -0.53
C HIS A 149 -3.33 -2.83 -0.39
N TYR A 150 -2.75 -2.08 -1.33
CA TYR A 150 -1.31 -1.80 -1.39
C TYR A 150 -0.94 -0.53 -0.63
N HIS A 151 0.14 -0.60 0.13
CA HIS A 151 0.79 0.55 0.78
C HIS A 151 2.04 1.00 0.02
N GLY A 152 2.70 0.07 -0.68
CA GLY A 152 3.83 0.35 -1.57
C GLY A 152 3.74 -0.38 -2.89
N THR A 153 4.73 -0.18 -3.77
CA THR A 153 4.69 -0.70 -5.16
C THR A 153 4.50 -2.22 -5.22
N PRO A 154 3.40 -2.72 -5.79
CA PRO A 154 3.13 -4.15 -5.90
C PRO A 154 3.87 -4.82 -7.06
N VAL A 155 4.82 -5.69 -6.74
CA VAL A 155 5.59 -6.46 -7.73
C VAL A 155 4.69 -7.23 -8.70
N GLY A 156 3.61 -7.85 -8.19
CA GLY A 156 2.69 -8.65 -9.02
C GLY A 156 1.92 -7.82 -10.04
N LEU A 157 1.39 -6.66 -9.64
CA LEU A 157 0.72 -5.75 -10.55
C LEU A 157 1.70 -5.21 -11.59
N VAL A 158 2.85 -4.68 -11.17
CA VAL A 158 3.89 -4.14 -12.08
C VAL A 158 4.33 -5.17 -13.13
N ALA A 159 4.54 -6.42 -12.72
CA ALA A 159 4.92 -7.48 -13.65
C ALA A 159 3.80 -7.83 -14.63
N SER A 160 2.53 -7.71 -14.22
CA SER A 160 1.36 -8.08 -15.03
C SER A 160 0.92 -7.02 -16.04
N THR A 161 1.24 -5.73 -15.85
CA THR A 161 0.73 -4.66 -16.73
C THR A 161 1.41 -4.60 -18.09
N GLY A 162 2.68 -5.01 -18.19
CA GLY A 162 3.49 -4.87 -19.41
C GLY A 162 3.71 -3.41 -19.85
N SER A 163 3.37 -2.43 -19.00
CA SER A 163 3.48 -1.00 -19.25
C SER A 163 3.85 -0.27 -17.96
N THR A 164 4.31 0.98 -18.06
CA THR A 164 4.58 1.80 -16.88
C THR A 164 3.30 2.23 -16.18
N HIS A 165 2.17 2.33 -16.88
CA HIS A 165 0.88 2.70 -16.30
C HIS A 165 0.35 1.55 -15.42
N ILE A 166 0.11 1.82 -14.14
CA ILE A 166 -0.33 0.81 -13.17
C ILE A 166 -1.68 1.13 -12.52
N GLY A 167 -2.24 2.32 -12.74
CA GLY A 167 -3.56 2.68 -12.23
C GLY A 167 -3.86 4.18 -12.32
N TYR A 168 -4.96 4.58 -11.68
CA TYR A 168 -5.43 5.96 -11.67
C TYR A 168 -5.43 6.52 -10.26
N ALA A 169 -4.92 7.75 -10.10
CA ALA A 169 -5.03 8.52 -8.87
C ALA A 169 -6.45 9.04 -8.67
N ALA A 170 -6.80 9.40 -7.44
CA ALA A 170 -8.14 9.88 -7.10
C ALA A 170 -8.55 11.16 -7.85
N ASP A 171 -7.60 11.94 -8.36
CA ASP A 171 -7.84 13.14 -9.20
C ASP A 171 -7.85 12.87 -10.72
N GLY A 172 -7.73 11.59 -11.11
CA GLY A 172 -7.76 11.10 -12.49
C GLY A 172 -6.42 11.06 -13.21
N HIS A 173 -5.35 11.67 -12.69
CA HIS A 173 -4.03 11.49 -13.30
C HIS A 173 -3.58 10.03 -13.19
N GLU A 174 -2.84 9.59 -14.19
CA GLU A 174 -2.27 8.26 -14.21
C GLU A 174 -1.20 8.08 -13.11
N ILE A 175 -1.09 6.86 -12.58
CA ILE A 175 -0.01 6.43 -11.68
C ILE A 175 0.88 5.49 -12.47
N HIS A 176 2.16 5.80 -12.55
CA HIS A 176 3.15 5.00 -13.25
C HIS A 176 4.23 4.43 -12.34
N TYR A 177 4.77 3.27 -12.72
CA TYR A 177 6.01 2.75 -12.18
C TYR A 177 7.09 2.72 -13.26
N VAL A 178 8.23 3.37 -12.99
CA VAL A 178 9.38 3.47 -13.91
C VAL A 178 10.70 3.09 -13.23
N GLY A 179 10.64 2.42 -12.08
CA GLY A 179 11.80 2.09 -11.26
C GLY A 179 12.61 3.33 -10.86
N SER A 180 13.94 3.21 -10.90
CA SER A 180 14.88 4.24 -10.43
C SER A 180 14.87 5.56 -11.23
N ALA A 181 14.13 5.62 -12.34
CA ALA A 181 13.96 6.87 -13.11
C ALA A 181 13.05 7.88 -12.39
N ALA A 182 12.17 7.41 -11.50
CA ALA A 182 11.34 8.24 -10.64
C ALA A 182 12.00 8.35 -9.25
N GLN A 183 12.46 9.54 -8.90
CA GLN A 183 13.23 9.80 -7.68
C GLN A 183 12.44 10.73 -6.75
N PRO A 184 11.89 10.22 -5.64
CA PRO A 184 11.09 11.02 -4.71
C PRO A 184 11.78 12.25 -4.14
N GLY A 185 10.98 13.30 -4.00
CA GLY A 185 11.23 14.58 -3.33
C GLY A 185 11.61 14.55 -1.85
N TRP A 186 11.50 13.38 -1.21
CA TRP A 186 11.39 13.24 0.23
C TRP A 186 12.64 12.65 0.85
N THR A 187 12.99 13.10 2.06
CA THR A 187 14.16 12.63 2.79
C THR A 187 13.78 12.29 4.23
N LEU A 188 14.35 11.21 4.74
CA LEU A 188 14.25 10.84 6.15
C LEU A 188 14.97 11.89 6.99
N LYS A 189 14.31 12.40 8.04
CA LYS A 189 14.93 13.33 8.98
C LYS A 189 16.09 12.64 9.71
N SER A 190 17.06 13.43 10.18
CA SER A 190 18.16 12.93 11.02
C SER A 190 17.94 13.30 12.48
N GLY A 191 18.56 12.56 13.40
CA GLY A 191 18.45 12.81 14.84
C GLY A 191 17.32 12.02 15.51
N THR A 192 16.75 12.61 16.56
CA THR A 192 15.79 11.97 17.47
C THR A 192 14.44 12.70 17.41
N ARG A 193 13.34 11.94 17.44
CA ARG A 193 11.98 12.46 17.50
C ARG A 193 11.79 13.31 18.78
N PRO A 194 11.24 14.53 18.68
CA PRO A 194 11.10 15.42 19.82
C PRO A 194 9.96 15.03 20.78
N SER A 195 9.04 14.16 20.35
CA SER A 195 7.84 13.79 21.10
C SER A 195 7.31 12.40 20.68
N GLY A 196 6.19 11.99 21.28
CA GLY A 196 5.43 10.80 20.91
C GLY A 196 6.26 9.51 21.08
N PRO A 197 6.52 8.75 20.01
CA PRO A 197 7.23 7.47 20.08
C PRO A 197 8.70 7.60 20.50
N GLY A 198 9.28 8.81 20.45
CA GLY A 198 10.70 9.01 20.74
C GLY A 198 11.62 8.20 19.80
N GLY A 199 12.87 8.00 20.20
CA GLY A 199 13.84 7.29 19.37
C GLY A 199 14.28 8.08 18.13
N ARG A 200 15.04 7.45 17.24
CA ARG A 200 15.52 8.07 16.00
C ARG A 200 14.40 8.17 14.97
N TYR A 201 14.51 9.12 14.06
CA TYR A 201 13.77 9.08 12.81
C TYR A 201 14.19 7.84 12.03
N ASP A 202 13.27 6.90 11.81
CA ASP A 202 13.54 5.60 11.17
C ASP A 202 12.57 5.27 10.02
N GLY A 203 11.55 6.10 9.81
CA GLY A 203 10.58 5.96 8.73
C GLY A 203 9.28 5.28 9.16
N THR A 204 9.17 4.82 10.41
CA THR A 204 7.95 4.21 10.98
C THR A 204 6.74 5.15 10.91
N TYR A 205 6.96 6.46 10.97
CA TYR A 205 5.89 7.46 10.97
C TYR A 205 6.03 8.42 9.80
N VAL A 206 4.89 8.92 9.28
CA VAL A 206 4.86 9.92 8.20
C VAL A 206 5.68 11.16 8.58
N GLU A 207 5.61 11.57 9.84
CA GLU A 207 6.31 12.72 10.40
C GLU A 207 7.84 12.52 10.49
N ASP A 208 8.35 11.31 10.24
CA ASP A 208 9.78 11.08 10.10
C ASP A 208 10.34 11.65 8.80
N TRP A 209 9.48 11.91 7.81
CA TRP A 209 9.87 12.37 6.49
C TRP A 209 9.68 13.88 6.35
N GLN A 210 10.46 14.48 5.46
CA GLN A 210 10.29 15.86 5.01
C GLN A 210 10.52 15.96 3.51
N TYR A 211 9.72 16.81 2.85
CA TYR A 211 9.97 17.16 1.47
C TYR A 211 11.15 18.13 1.42
N THR A 212 12.19 17.77 0.67
CA THR A 212 13.41 18.55 0.48
C THR A 212 13.63 18.93 -0.97
N GLY A 213 12.79 18.44 -1.89
CA GLY A 213 13.03 18.51 -3.33
C GLY A 213 14.21 17.64 -3.76
N ALA A 214 14.52 16.58 -3.00
CA ALA A 214 15.47 15.57 -3.42
C ALA A 214 14.97 14.87 -4.70
N GLY A 215 15.85 14.46 -5.60
CA GLY A 215 15.41 13.76 -6.83
C GLY A 215 14.69 14.66 -7.83
N ASN A 216 13.70 14.09 -8.54
CA ASN A 216 13.06 14.70 -9.71
C ASN A 216 11.53 14.77 -9.66
N LEU A 217 10.92 14.35 -8.55
CA LEU A 217 9.48 14.39 -8.35
C LEU A 217 9.06 15.55 -7.44
N ASP A 218 7.85 16.05 -7.64
CA ASP A 218 7.25 17.07 -6.78
C ASP A 218 6.78 16.52 -5.42
N GLU A 219 6.30 17.40 -4.54
CA GLU A 219 5.87 17.06 -3.19
C GLU A 219 4.73 16.02 -3.14
N CYS A 220 3.94 15.91 -4.20
CA CYS A 220 2.87 14.92 -4.35
C CYS A 220 3.32 13.63 -5.02
N ASN A 221 4.63 13.43 -5.19
CA ASN A 221 5.22 12.31 -5.90
C ASN A 221 4.83 12.24 -7.38
N GLY A 222 4.60 13.38 -8.02
CA GLY A 222 4.31 13.47 -9.45
C GLY A 222 5.37 14.22 -10.25
N GLY A 223 5.24 14.13 -11.57
CA GLY A 223 6.19 14.69 -12.52
C GLY A 223 5.63 14.62 -13.94
N THR A 224 6.49 14.81 -14.95
CA THR A 224 6.09 14.76 -16.36
C THR A 224 6.56 13.47 -17.01
N LEU A 225 5.63 12.74 -17.65
CA LEU A 225 5.90 11.58 -18.49
C LEU A 225 5.20 11.77 -19.83
N GLY A 226 5.93 11.68 -20.94
CA GLY A 226 5.33 11.84 -22.27
C GLY A 226 4.64 13.20 -22.52
N GLY A 227 5.06 14.25 -21.80
CA GLY A 227 4.45 15.59 -21.89
C GLY A 227 3.18 15.76 -21.06
N GLN A 228 2.73 14.73 -20.34
CA GLN A 228 1.58 14.78 -19.43
C GLN A 228 2.05 14.77 -17.97
N TYR A 229 1.29 15.40 -17.09
CA TYR A 229 1.50 15.27 -15.66
C TYR A 229 0.97 13.92 -15.19
N VAL A 230 1.78 13.19 -14.43
CA VAL A 230 1.43 11.89 -13.87
C VAL A 230 1.97 11.80 -12.44
N TYR A 231 1.42 10.86 -11.68
CA TYR A 231 2.00 10.44 -10.42
C TYR A 231 2.87 9.21 -10.61
N PHE A 232 3.79 9.00 -9.66
CA PHE A 232 4.64 7.81 -9.66
C PHE A 232 4.41 6.97 -8.41
N ALA A 233 4.39 5.65 -8.63
CA ALA A 233 4.70 4.69 -7.58
C ALA A 233 6.23 4.56 -7.47
N THR A 234 6.75 4.52 -6.26
CA THR A 234 8.21 4.56 -6.00
C THR A 234 8.62 3.52 -4.97
N ASP A 235 9.85 3.01 -5.08
CA ASP A 235 10.35 1.96 -4.18
C ASP A 235 10.75 2.50 -2.80
N THR A 236 10.83 3.82 -2.67
CA THR A 236 11.05 4.53 -1.41
C THR A 236 9.90 5.49 -1.13
N PHE A 237 9.83 5.97 0.11
CA PHE A 237 8.85 6.97 0.54
C PHE A 237 8.78 8.13 -0.48
N PRO A 238 7.56 8.55 -0.90
CA PRO A 238 6.27 8.26 -0.29
C PRO A 238 5.51 7.05 -0.84
N PHE A 239 6.10 6.25 -1.74
CA PHE A 239 5.54 5.07 -2.40
C PHE A 239 4.37 5.31 -3.37
N TYR A 240 3.47 6.22 -3.03
CA TYR A 240 2.34 6.71 -3.82
C TYR A 240 2.13 8.20 -3.52
N PRO A 241 1.23 8.90 -4.25
CA PRO A 241 0.94 10.30 -3.97
C PRO A 241 0.51 10.56 -2.53
N ARG A 242 0.99 11.70 -1.96
CA ARG A 242 0.60 12.21 -0.63
C ARG A 242 -0.35 13.41 -0.71
N CYS A 243 -0.65 13.85 -1.93
CA CYS A 243 -1.53 14.94 -2.24
C CYS A 243 -1.89 14.90 -3.73
N PHE A 244 -2.80 15.78 -4.13
CA PHE A 244 -3.26 15.86 -5.50
C PHE A 244 -3.16 17.30 -6.04
N TRP A 245 -2.84 17.43 -7.32
CA TRP A 245 -2.88 18.68 -8.06
C TRP A 245 -4.14 18.83 -8.89
N GLY A 246 -4.89 17.76 -9.15
CA GLY A 246 -6.16 17.80 -9.88
C GLY A 246 -7.40 17.85 -8.98
N GLU A 247 -8.57 17.75 -9.61
CA GLU A 247 -9.85 17.64 -8.93
C GLU A 247 -10.09 16.20 -8.45
N VAL A 248 -10.04 15.99 -7.13
CA VAL A 248 -10.26 14.68 -6.51
C VAL A 248 -11.72 14.25 -6.64
N SER A 249 -11.93 13.07 -7.21
CA SER A 249 -13.23 12.43 -7.34
C SER A 249 -13.90 12.15 -5.99
N GLY A 250 -15.22 12.33 -5.95
CA GLY A 250 -16.04 12.04 -4.76
C GLY A 250 -16.06 10.56 -4.37
N ASP A 251 -15.76 9.65 -5.31
CA ASP A 251 -15.74 8.20 -5.05
C ASP A 251 -14.62 7.79 -4.07
N PHE A 252 -13.63 8.66 -3.84
CA PHE A 252 -12.46 8.41 -2.98
C PHE A 252 -12.56 9.06 -1.58
N ARG A 253 -13.69 9.69 -1.23
CA ARG A 253 -13.88 10.45 0.02
C ARG A 253 -14.73 9.72 1.07
#